data_AF-A0A161JGD3-F1
#
_entry.id   AF-A0A161JGD3-F1
#
_cell.length_a   1.000
_cell.length_b   1.000
_cell.length_c   1.000
_cell.angle_alpha   90.00
_cell.angle_beta   90.00
_cell.angle_gamma   90.00
#
_symmetry.space_group_name_H-M   'P 1'
#
loop_
_entity.id
_entity.type
_entity.pdbx_description
1 polymer ?
#
loop_
_entity_poly.entity_id
_entity_poly.type
_entity_poly.pdbx_seq_one_letter_code
_entity_poly.pdbx_strand_id
1 'polypeptide(L)'
;MKEEFEFIDKQVREGKVNIKITTYYLSDIKAGLRIEVRKLSTKRKSTAEIELIWGDDNIILKKSLKKVVLENPKIKEVNAYIDDFIEYSKKKGLLKNGDI
;
A
#
# COMPACT_ATOMS: atom_id res chain seq x y z
N MET A 1 -18.55 0.44 3.79
CA MET A 1 -18.54 1.46 2.73
C MET A 1 -17.17 1.35 2.08
N LYS A 2 -17.06 0.91 0.82
CA LYS A 2 -15.77 0.86 0.14
C LYS A 2 -15.48 2.29 -0.33
N GLU A 3 -14.67 3.02 0.43
CA GLU A 3 -14.07 4.26 -0.08
C GLU A 3 -13.26 3.86 -1.32
N GLU A 4 -13.64 4.35 -2.51
CA GLU A 4 -12.95 4.06 -3.76
C GLU A 4 -11.71 4.96 -3.86
N PHE A 5 -10.61 4.54 -3.23
CA PHE A 5 -9.34 5.25 -3.34
C PHE A 5 -8.80 5.18 -4.77
N GLU A 6 -8.26 6.30 -5.28
CA GLU A 6 -7.44 6.26 -6.49
C GLU A 6 -6.26 5.31 -6.26
N PHE A 7 -6.01 4.42 -7.22
CA PHE A 7 -4.87 3.52 -7.15
C PHE A 7 -4.12 3.42 -8.47
N ILE A 8 -2.81 3.17 -8.35
CA ILE A 8 -1.93 2.91 -9.49
C ILE A 8 -1.33 1.52 -9.33
N ASP A 9 -1.43 0.73 -10.39
CA ASP A 9 -0.78 -0.58 -10.51
C ASP A 9 0.48 -0.48 -11.39
N LYS A 10 1.60 -0.97 -10.88
CA LYS A 10 2.84 -1.17 -11.65
C LYS A 10 3.22 -2.64 -11.60
N GLN A 11 3.60 -3.21 -12.74
CA GLN A 11 4.06 -4.59 -12.82
C GLN A 11 5.42 -4.65 -13.49
N VAL A 12 6.33 -5.39 -12.88
CA VAL A 12 7.69 -5.61 -13.37
C VAL A 12 7.98 -7.10 -13.26
N ARG A 13 8.62 -7.65 -14.29
CA ARG A 13 9.10 -9.03 -14.29
C ARG A 13 10.62 -9.02 -14.34
N GLU A 14 11.24 -9.62 -13.33
CA GLU A 14 12.68 -9.75 -13.24
C GLU A 14 13.04 -11.24 -13.16
N GLY A 15 13.46 -11.78 -14.30
CA GLY A 15 13.70 -13.21 -14.47
C GLY A 15 12.48 -14.08 -14.13
N LYS A 16 12.57 -14.81 -13.01
CA LYS A 16 11.53 -15.72 -12.49
C LYS A 16 10.61 -15.07 -11.44
N VAL A 17 10.84 -13.81 -11.10
CA VAL A 17 10.08 -13.06 -10.09
C VAL A 17 9.13 -12.10 -10.81
N ASN A 18 7.85 -12.16 -10.45
CA ASN A 18 6.87 -11.15 -10.84
C ASN A 18 6.62 -10.23 -9.65
N ILE A 19 6.81 -8.94 -9.87
CA ILE A 19 6.61 -7.89 -8.87
C ILE A 19 5.40 -7.07 -9.31
N LYS A 20 4.36 -7.03 -8.47
CA LYS A 20 3.21 -6.14 -8.64
C LYS A 20 3.20 -5.15 -7.48
N ILE A 21 3.20 -3.86 -7.79
CA ILE A 21 3.10 -2.78 -6.82
C ILE A 21 1.76 -2.08 -7.05
N THR A 22 0.87 -2.14 -6.06
CA THR A 22 -0.38 -1.38 -6.05
C THR A 22 -0.24 -0.24 -5.05
N THR A 23 -0.45 0.99 -5.49
CA THR A 23 -0.37 2.18 -4.63
C THR A 23 -1.78 2.74 -4.47
N TYR A 24 -2.30 2.77 -3.25
CA TYR A 24 -3.57 3.39 -2.89
C TYR A 24 -3.29 4.78 -2.33
N TYR A 25 -3.75 5.83 -2.99
CA TYR A 25 -3.63 7.18 -2.50
C TYR A 25 -4.78 7.43 -1.52
N LEU A 26 -4.43 7.76 -0.27
CA LEU A 26 -5.40 8.06 0.78
C LEU A 26 -5.69 9.57 0.88
N SER A 27 -5.01 10.39 0.08
CA SER A 27 -5.21 11.84 0.01
C SER A 27 -5.19 12.30 -1.44
N ASP A 28 -5.96 13.34 -1.75
CA ASP A 28 -6.04 13.96 -3.09
C ASP A 28 -4.68 14.38 -3.65
N ILE A 29 -3.77 14.79 -2.77
CA ILE A 29 -2.42 15.19 -3.14
C ILE A 29 -1.57 13.93 -3.26
N LYS A 30 -1.06 13.64 -4.47
CA LYS A 30 -0.16 12.50 -4.74
C LYS A 30 1.13 12.51 -3.89
N ALA A 31 1.50 13.67 -3.36
CA ALA A 31 2.58 13.84 -2.39
C ALA A 31 2.17 13.66 -0.91
N GLY A 32 1.01 13.06 -0.66
CA GLY A 32 0.46 12.86 0.67
C GLY A 32 0.56 11.42 1.17
N LEU A 33 -0.51 10.97 1.82
CA LEU A 33 -0.56 9.68 2.49
C LEU A 33 -0.97 8.58 1.51
N ARG A 34 -0.26 7.46 1.49
CA ARG A 34 -0.56 6.32 0.60
C ARG A 34 -0.25 4.98 1.24
N ILE A 35 -0.90 3.93 0.76
CA ILE A 35 -0.57 2.54 1.06
C ILE A 35 0.04 1.91 -0.19
N GLU A 36 1.28 1.44 -0.09
CA GLU A 36 1.93 0.65 -1.13
C GLU A 36 1.86 -0.84 -0.78
N VAL A 37 1.32 -1.64 -1.70
CA VAL A 37 1.26 -3.10 -1.62
C VAL A 37 2.18 -3.69 -2.69
N ARG A 38 3.35 -4.19 -2.27
CA ARG A 38 4.32 -4.85 -3.14
C ARG A 38 4.16 -6.37 -3.01
N LYS A 39 3.61 -7.00 -4.04
CA LYS A 39 3.48 -8.45 -4.17
C LYS A 39 4.64 -8.98 -5.01
N LEU A 40 5.47 -9.82 -4.40
CA LEU A 40 6.50 -10.57 -5.10
C LEU A 40 6.04 -12.01 -5.20
N SER A 41 5.94 -12.52 -6.43
CA SER A 41 5.52 -13.89 -6.68
C SER A 41 6.54 -14.63 -7.54
N THR A 42 6.82 -15.85 -7.13
CA THR A 42 7.59 -16.84 -7.88
C THR A 42 6.69 -18.06 -8.12
N LYS A 43 7.18 -19.07 -8.84
CA LYS A 43 6.44 -20.34 -9.02
C LYS A 43 6.10 -21.06 -7.70
N ARG A 44 6.81 -20.80 -6.60
CA ARG A 44 6.71 -21.57 -5.34
C ARG A 44 6.31 -20.74 -4.12
N LYS A 45 6.54 -19.43 -4.14
CA LYS A 45 6.33 -18.53 -3.01
C LYS A 45 5.73 -17.22 -3.49
N SER A 46 4.79 -16.70 -2.72
CA SER A 46 4.24 -15.35 -2.86
C SER A 46 4.52 -14.60 -1.56
N THR A 47 4.92 -13.34 -1.62
CA THR A 47 5.06 -12.47 -0.45
C THR A 47 4.37 -11.16 -0.75
N ALA A 48 3.66 -10.60 0.22
CA ALA A 48 3.12 -9.24 0.13
C ALA A 48 3.76 -8.38 1.21
N GLU A 49 4.37 -7.29 0.79
CA GLU A 49 4.78 -6.20 1.66
C GLU A 49 3.73 -5.10 1.55
N ILE A 50 3.21 -4.63 2.68
CA ILE A 50 2.19 -3.59 2.77
C ILE A 50 2.76 -2.47 3.64
N GLU A 51 2.81 -1.27 3.09
CA GLU A 51 3.50 -0.14 3.71
C GLU A 51 2.63 1.13 3.65
N LEU A 52 2.44 1.78 4.80
CA LEU A 52 1.84 3.11 4.91
C LEU A 52 2.96 4.15 4.80
N ILE A 53 2.88 5.01 3.80
CA ILE A 53 3.91 5.97 3.45
C ILE A 53 3.31 7.37 3.46
N TRP A 54 4.05 8.33 4.00
CA TRP A 54 3.81 9.76 3.81
C TRP A 54 4.94 10.34 2.98
N GLY A 55 4.63 11.10 1.93
CA GLY A 55 5.61 11.92 1.23
C GLY A 55 5.35 12.00 -0.26
N ASP A 56 6.24 12.65 -1.00
CA ASP A 56 6.17 12.71 -2.45
C ASP A 56 6.49 11.36 -3.12
N ASP A 57 6.12 11.24 -4.40
CA ASP A 57 6.46 10.07 -5.20
C ASP A 57 7.98 9.99 -5.47
N ASN A 58 8.72 11.09 -5.24
CA ASN A 58 10.17 11.13 -5.26
C ASN A 58 10.77 10.45 -4.02
N ILE A 59 11.93 9.82 -4.16
CA ILE A 59 12.53 8.99 -3.11
C ILE A 59 12.99 9.82 -1.89
N ILE A 60 13.19 11.12 -2.06
CA ILE A 60 13.92 11.98 -1.12
C ILE A 60 13.10 12.31 0.14
N LEU A 61 11.77 12.34 0.08
CA LEU A 61 10.91 12.73 1.22
C LEU A 61 9.97 11.62 1.71
N LYS A 62 10.20 10.35 1.34
CA LYS A 62 9.36 9.24 1.77
C LYS A 62 9.61 8.87 3.22
N LYS A 63 8.56 8.96 4.05
CA LYS A 63 8.56 8.46 5.43
C LYS A 63 7.65 7.25 5.55
N SER A 64 8.23 6.10 5.88
CA SER A 64 7.48 4.90 6.25
C SER A 64 6.89 5.09 7.65
N LEU A 65 5.57 4.96 7.77
CA LEU A 65 4.83 5.13 9.02
C LEU A 65 4.48 3.79 9.66
N LYS A 66 4.19 2.78 8.83
CA LYS A 66 3.84 1.42 9.26
C LYS A 66 4.13 0.45 8.12
N LYS A 67 4.64 -0.74 8.45
CA LYS A 67 5.00 -1.77 7.48
C LYS A 67 4.65 -3.15 8.01
N VAL A 68 4.17 -4.03 7.13
CA VAL A 68 3.99 -5.47 7.41
C VAL A 68 4.43 -6.29 6.20
N VAL A 69 4.95 -7.48 6.47
CA VAL A 69 5.36 -8.45 5.45
C VAL A 69 4.63 -9.76 5.72
N LEU A 70 3.98 -10.30 4.69
CA LEU A 70 3.21 -11.53 4.75
C LEU A 70 3.79 -12.57 3.81
N GLU A 71 3.91 -13.81 4.27
CA GLU A 71 4.32 -14.95 3.46
C GLU A 71 3.10 -15.77 3.00
N ASN A 72 3.05 -16.04 1.70
CA ASN A 72 1.95 -16.71 0.99
C ASN A 72 0.55 -16.20 1.36
N PRO A 73 0.31 -14.87 1.41
CA PRO A 73 -0.94 -14.34 1.89
C PRO A 73 -2.09 -14.61 0.91
N LYS A 74 -3.28 -14.86 1.47
CA LYS A 74 -4.53 -14.82 0.73
C LYS A 74 -4.93 -13.38 0.47
N ILE A 75 -5.71 -13.15 -0.59
CA ILE A 75 -6.22 -11.81 -0.94
C ILE A 75 -6.98 -11.17 0.23
N LYS A 76 -7.78 -11.96 0.97
CA LYS A 76 -8.53 -11.48 2.13
C LYS A 76 -7.63 -10.95 3.24
N GLU A 77 -6.47 -11.56 3.46
CA GLU A 77 -5.52 -11.12 4.50
C GLU A 77 -4.86 -9.80 4.09
N VAL A 78 -4.45 -9.67 2.83
CA VAL A 78 -3.91 -8.40 2.31
C VAL A 78 -4.92 -7.27 2.49
N ASN A 79 -6.19 -7.50 2.13
CA ASN A 79 -7.23 -6.48 2.26
C ASN A 79 -7.49 -6.08 3.72
N ALA A 80 -7.50 -7.05 4.65
CA ALA A 80 -7.65 -6.76 6.07
C ALA A 80 -6.54 -5.81 6.58
N TYR A 81 -5.29 -6.02 6.17
CA TYR A 81 -4.20 -5.11 6.54
C TYR A 81 -4.30 -3.72 5.90
N ILE A 82 -4.88 -3.62 4.69
CA ILE A 82 -5.16 -2.32 4.08
C ILE A 82 -6.21 -1.57 4.93
N ASP A 83 -7.30 -2.24 5.30
CA ASP A 83 -8.35 -1.67 6.15
C ASP A 83 -7.78 -1.22 7.51
N ASP A 84 -6.93 -2.06 8.14
CA ASP A 84 -6.24 -1.73 9.39
C ASP A 84 -5.33 -0.50 9.26
N PHE A 85 -4.71 -0.30 8.09
CA PHE A 85 -3.82 0.84 7.84
C PHE A 85 -4.62 2.12 7.62
N ILE A 86 -5.78 2.03 6.97
CA ILE A 86 -6.73 3.14 6.82
C ILE A 86 -7.26 3.55 8.20
N GLU A 87 -7.70 2.59 9.02
CA GLU A 87 -8.19 2.89 10.36
C GLU A 87 -7.10 3.49 11.26
N TYR A 88 -5.88 2.96 11.19
CA TYR A 88 -4.73 3.53 11.88
C TYR A 88 -4.50 5.00 11.49
N SER A 89 -4.60 5.31 10.18
CA SER A 89 -4.40 6.65 9.65
C SER A 89 -5.46 7.63 10.15
N LYS A 90 -6.74 7.21 10.20
CA LYS A 90 -7.85 7.98 10.77
C LYS A 90 -7.63 8.23 12.27
N LYS A 91 -7.28 7.20 13.05
CA LYS A 91 -7.01 7.32 14.50
C LYS A 91 -5.83 8.25 14.82
N LYS A 92 -4.83 8.32 13.95
CA LYS A 92 -3.66 9.20 14.12
C LYS A 92 -3.89 10.62 13.59
N GLY A 93 -5.05 10.91 13.02
CA GLY A 93 -5.35 12.22 12.41
C GLY A 93 -4.49 12.51 11.17
N LEU A 94 -3.95 11.47 10.53
CA LEU A 94 -3.19 11.59 9.28
C LEU A 94 -4.10 11.76 8.07
N LEU A 95 -5.34 11.31 8.21
CA LEU A 95 -6.47 11.56 7.31
C LEU A 95 -7.47 12.41 8.07
N LYS A 96 -7.82 13.58 7.54
CA LYS A 96 -8.93 14.37 8.06
C LYS A 96 -10.24 13.88 7.44
N ASN A 97 -11.34 14.05 8.16
CA ASN A 97 -12.67 13.83 7.59
C ASN A 97 -12.86 14.83 6.43
N GLY A 98 -12.99 14.32 5.20
CA GLY A 98 -13.11 15.11 3.98
C GLY A 98 -11.89 15.09 3.05
N ASP A 99 -10.80 14.40 3.41
CA ASP A 99 -9.68 14.10 2.48
C ASP A 99 -10.02 12.91 1.53
N ILE A 100 -11.32 12.60 1.37
CA ILE A 100 -11.91 11.53 0.56
C ILE A 100 -13.12 12.11 -0.18
#